data_AF-A0A669B200-F1
#
_entry.id   AF-A0A669B200-F1
#
_cell.length_a   1.000
_cell.length_b   1.000
_cell.length_c   1.000
_cell.angle_alpha   90.00
_cell.angle_beta   90.00
_cell.angle_gamma   90.00
#
_symmetry.space_group_name_H-M   'P 1'
#
loop_
_entity.id
_entity.type
_entity.pdbx_description
1 polymer ?
#
loop_
_entity_poly.entity_id
_entity_poly.type
_entity_poly.pdbx_seq_one_letter_code
_entity_poly.pdbx_strand_id
1 'polypeptide(L)'
;ARCAMYYLCWHSFSHLSIMSDEDLISVDYEIFGRVQGVFFRKYTQAEGKKLGLVGWVQNTPAGTVQGQLQGPRKKVKEMQEWLRSTGSPKSHITKAEFKNEKEVDSLEHSSFNVVK
;
A
#
# COMPACT_ATOMS: atom_id res chain seq x y z
N ALA A 1 11.67 -30.15 -45.34
CA ALA A 1 10.93 -29.06 -46.00
C ALA A 1 9.44 -29.45 -46.02
N ARG A 2 8.46 -28.78 -45.42
CA ARG A 2 8.29 -27.47 -44.75
C ARG A 2 7.13 -27.68 -43.74
N CYS A 3 7.35 -27.51 -42.44
CA CYS A 3 6.77 -26.41 -41.64
C CYS A 3 5.35 -25.97 -42.10
N ALA A 4 4.32 -26.50 -41.45
CA ALA A 4 2.97 -25.94 -41.46
C ALA A 4 2.89 -24.88 -40.35
N MET A 5 2.90 -23.60 -40.75
CA MET A 5 2.61 -22.46 -39.88
C MET A 5 1.11 -22.43 -39.59
N TYR A 6 0.73 -22.69 -38.34
CA TYR A 6 -0.61 -22.42 -37.85
C TYR A 6 -0.75 -20.91 -37.58
N TYR A 7 -1.48 -20.24 -38.45
CA TYR A 7 -1.93 -18.86 -38.28
C TYR A 7 -3.16 -18.83 -37.36
N LEU A 8 -3.06 -18.04 -36.30
CA LEU A 8 -4.08 -17.16 -35.71
C LEU A 8 -5.51 -17.70 -35.53
N CYS A 9 -5.85 -18.06 -34.29
CA CYS A 9 -7.19 -17.83 -33.75
C CYS A 9 -7.10 -17.65 -32.23
N TRP A 10 -6.81 -16.42 -31.79
CA TRP A 10 -6.93 -16.02 -30.38
C TRP A 10 -7.82 -14.79 -30.31
N HIS A 11 -9.12 -15.00 -30.53
CA HIS A 11 -10.13 -13.99 -30.29
C HIS A 11 -11.19 -14.60 -29.39
N SER A 12 -11.02 -14.41 -28.08
CA SER A 12 -12.06 -14.04 -27.13
C SER A 12 -11.46 -14.13 -25.72
N PHE A 13 -10.76 -13.08 -25.30
CA PHE A 13 -10.57 -12.80 -23.88
C PHE A 13 -11.22 -11.45 -23.64
N SER A 14 -12.49 -11.50 -23.31
CA SER A 14 -13.28 -10.37 -22.84
C SER A 14 -12.63 -9.82 -21.56
N HIS A 15 -12.12 -8.59 -21.68
CA HIS A 15 -12.11 -7.58 -20.64
C HIS A 15 -11.49 -7.97 -19.28
N LEU A 16 -10.20 -8.29 -19.27
CA LEU A 16 -9.40 -7.97 -18.10
C LEU A 16 -8.91 -6.54 -18.31
N SER A 17 -9.61 -5.56 -17.73
CA SER A 17 -9.00 -4.26 -17.48
C SER A 17 -7.67 -4.54 -16.79
N ILE A 18 -6.58 -4.25 -17.49
CA ILE A 18 -5.24 -4.25 -16.92
C ILE A 18 -5.29 -3.10 -15.90
N MET A 19 -5.69 -3.42 -14.66
CA MET A 19 -5.41 -2.56 -13.51
C MET A 19 -3.88 -2.49 -13.49
N SER A 20 -3.33 -1.37 -13.93
CA SER A 20 -1.91 -1.29 -14.15
C SER A 20 -1.25 -1.29 -12.77
N ASP A 21 -0.27 -2.18 -12.57
CA ASP A 21 0.44 -2.26 -11.29
C ASP A 21 1.20 -0.96 -10.95
N GLU A 22 1.34 -0.08 -11.95
CA GLU A 22 1.97 1.23 -11.90
C GLU A 22 0.98 2.38 -11.66
N ASP A 23 -0.34 2.11 -11.64
CA ASP A 23 -1.34 3.14 -11.35
C ASP A 23 -1.06 3.72 -9.96
N LEU A 24 -0.95 5.04 -9.88
CA LEU A 24 -0.77 5.71 -8.61
C LEU A 24 -2.10 5.69 -7.85
N ILE A 25 -2.08 5.18 -6.63
CA ILE A 25 -3.24 5.17 -5.75
C ILE A 25 -2.92 5.85 -4.44
N SER A 26 -3.97 6.38 -3.82
CA SER A 26 -3.98 6.86 -2.43
C SER A 26 -4.89 5.98 -1.61
N VAL A 27 -4.46 5.57 -0.43
CA VAL A 27 -5.27 4.81 0.52
C VAL A 27 -5.03 5.30 1.94
N ASP A 28 -6.11 5.48 2.68
CA ASP A 28 -6.06 5.77 4.11
C ASP A 28 -6.09 4.47 4.89
N TYR A 29 -5.39 4.41 6.01
CA TYR A 29 -5.35 3.22 6.85
C TYR A 29 -5.49 3.55 8.33
N GLU A 30 -6.02 2.59 9.07
CA GLU A 30 -6.07 2.62 10.53
C GLU A 30 -5.72 1.24 11.11
N ILE A 31 -4.73 1.21 12.00
CA ILE A 31 -4.19 -0.01 12.62
C ILE A 31 -4.55 -0.03 14.09
N PHE A 32 -5.16 -1.14 14.50
CA PHE A 32 -5.63 -1.41 15.85
C PHE A 32 -4.76 -2.48 16.51
N GLY A 33 -4.64 -2.38 17.83
CA GLY A 33 -3.90 -3.32 18.67
C GLY A 33 -2.87 -2.60 19.55
N ARG A 34 -1.80 -3.31 19.93
CA ARG A 34 -0.69 -2.73 20.69
C ARG A 34 0.29 -2.06 19.73
N VAL A 35 -0.03 -0.83 19.31
CA VAL A 35 0.72 -0.08 18.27
C VAL A 35 1.33 1.24 18.75
N GLN A 36 0.99 1.70 19.95
CA GLN A 36 1.60 2.89 20.56
C GLN A 36 2.69 2.50 21.58
N GLY A 37 3.70 3.37 21.75
CA GLY A 37 4.85 3.11 22.64
C GLY A 37 5.86 2.07 22.14
N VAL A 38 5.70 1.57 20.91
CA VAL A 38 6.52 0.48 20.32
C VAL A 38 7.31 0.91 19.09
N PHE A 39 7.51 2.22 18.92
CA PHE A 39 8.18 2.83 17.74
C PHE A 39 7.51 2.53 16.40
N PHE A 40 6.23 2.14 16.38
CA PHE A 40 5.48 1.78 15.17
C PHE A 40 5.64 2.82 14.05
N ARG A 41 5.39 4.10 14.35
CA ARG A 41 5.55 5.23 13.41
C ARG A 41 6.92 5.27 12.72
N LYS A 42 8.01 4.96 13.45
CA LYS A 42 9.39 4.95 12.90
C LYS A 42 9.59 3.80 11.91
N TYR A 43 9.07 2.62 12.24
CA TYR A 43 9.13 1.45 11.35
C TYR A 43 8.25 1.67 10.10
N THR A 44 7.05 2.20 10.28
CA THR A 44 6.15 2.53 9.16
C THR A 44 6.80 3.53 8.20
N GLN A 45 7.45 4.58 8.71
CA GLN A 45 8.17 5.53 7.87
C GLN A 45 9.34 4.86 7.12
N ALA A 46 10.10 3.99 7.80
CA ALA A 46 11.24 3.31 7.19
C ALA A 46 10.80 2.36 6.06
N GLU A 47 9.74 1.58 6.29
CA GLU A 47 9.21 0.66 5.27
C GLU A 47 8.57 1.43 4.11
N GLY A 48 7.81 2.48 4.40
CA GLY A 48 7.24 3.37 3.36
C GLY A 48 8.32 3.96 2.46
N LYS A 49 9.42 4.47 3.04
CA LYS A 49 10.57 4.98 2.28
C LYS A 49 11.28 3.88 1.48
N LYS A 50 11.45 2.70 2.06
CA LYS A 50 12.08 1.54 1.39
C LYS A 50 11.28 1.07 0.17
N LEU A 51 9.94 1.13 0.24
CA LEU A 51 9.04 0.80 -0.86
C LEU A 51 8.87 1.95 -1.88
N GLY A 52 9.43 3.14 -1.60
CA GLY A 52 9.28 4.33 -2.46
C GLY A 52 7.91 5.00 -2.35
N LEU A 53 7.18 4.77 -1.25
CA LEU A 53 5.87 5.37 -0.98
C LEU A 53 6.00 6.72 -0.27
N VAL A 54 5.00 7.57 -0.47
CA VAL A 54 4.84 8.85 0.23
C VAL A 54 3.56 8.87 1.05
N GLY A 55 3.43 9.85 1.94
CA GLY A 55 2.27 9.99 2.80
C GLY A 55 2.64 10.32 4.24
N TRP A 56 1.81 9.89 5.18
CA TRP A 56 2.00 10.24 6.59
C TRP A 56 1.49 9.18 7.55
N VAL A 57 2.00 9.20 8.78
CA VAL A 57 1.56 8.33 9.89
C VAL A 57 1.42 9.12 11.19
N GLN A 58 0.36 8.86 11.94
CA GLN A 58 0.03 9.53 13.20
C GLN A 58 -0.57 8.58 14.24
N ASN A 59 -0.32 8.85 15.52
CA ASN A 59 -1.04 8.19 16.62
C ASN A 59 -2.38 8.88 16.83
N THR A 60 -3.45 8.12 17.07
CA THR A 60 -4.75 8.66 17.45
C THR A 60 -4.90 8.71 18.98
N PRO A 61 -5.77 9.58 19.52
CA PRO A 61 -6.12 9.56 20.94
C PRO A 61 -6.84 8.27 21.37
N ALA A 62 -7.42 7.52 20.42
CA ALA A 62 -8.08 6.24 20.67
C ALA A 62 -7.09 5.07 20.86
N GLY A 63 -5.77 5.31 20.80
CA GLY A 63 -4.76 4.27 20.94
C GLY A 63 -4.41 3.54 19.64
N THR A 64 -4.95 3.97 18.49
CA THR A 64 -4.66 3.41 17.17
C THR A 64 -3.55 4.20 16.46
N VAL A 65 -3.10 3.69 15.31
CA VAL A 65 -2.21 4.39 14.39
C VAL A 65 -2.93 4.54 13.05
N GLN A 66 -3.05 5.77 12.57
CA GLN A 66 -3.65 6.06 11.27
C GLN A 66 -2.63 6.70 10.34
N GLY A 67 -2.94 6.70 9.05
CA GLY A 67 -2.13 7.38 8.06
C GLY A 67 -2.68 7.28 6.65
N GLN A 68 -1.90 7.79 5.72
CA GLN A 68 -2.19 7.72 4.29
C GLN A 68 -0.95 7.22 3.56
N LEU A 69 -1.17 6.35 2.58
CA LEU A 69 -0.16 5.86 1.65
C LEU A 69 -0.50 6.33 0.25
N GLN A 70 0.50 6.85 -0.46
CA GLN A 70 0.38 7.18 -1.88
C GLN A 70 1.57 6.62 -2.66
N GLY A 71 1.29 6.08 -3.85
CA GLY A 71 2.30 5.51 -4.73
C GLY A 71 1.74 4.45 -5.67
N PRO A 72 2.61 3.73 -6.39
CA PRO A 72 2.19 2.67 -7.31
C PRO A 72 1.37 1.61 -6.59
N ARG A 73 0.26 1.17 -7.20
CA ARG A 73 -0.70 0.20 -6.65
C ARG A 73 -0.01 -1.03 -6.08
N LYS A 74 0.98 -1.57 -6.79
CA LYS A 74 1.76 -2.73 -6.34
C LYS A 74 2.48 -2.47 -5.02
N LYS A 75 3.16 -1.31 -4.90
CA LYS A 75 3.89 -0.92 -3.69
C LYS A 75 2.98 -0.61 -2.53
N VAL A 76 1.84 0.01 -2.80
CA VAL A 76 0.81 0.23 -1.78
C VAL A 76 0.29 -1.10 -1.23
N LYS A 77 -0.02 -2.08 -2.09
CA LYS A 77 -0.42 -3.43 -1.65
C LYS A 77 0.65 -4.13 -0.80
N GLU A 78 1.92 -4.08 -1.21
CA GLU A 78 3.05 -4.60 -0.42
C GLU A 78 3.06 -3.96 0.99
N MET A 79 2.85 -2.64 1.09
CA MET A 79 2.77 -1.94 2.37
C MET A 79 1.53 -2.29 3.20
N GLN A 80 0.37 -2.51 2.55
CA GLN A 80 -0.85 -2.95 3.24
C GLN A 80 -0.66 -4.33 3.89
N GLU A 81 -0.01 -5.27 3.21
CA GLU A 81 0.31 -6.59 3.75
C GLU A 81 1.28 -6.51 4.93
N TRP A 82 2.29 -5.64 4.83
CA TRP A 82 3.22 -5.38 5.92
C TRP A 82 2.51 -4.78 7.15
N LEU A 83 1.58 -3.84 6.94
CA LEU A 83 0.77 -3.23 8.01
C LEU A 83 -0.23 -4.20 8.64
N ARG A 84 -0.63 -5.26 7.94
CA ARG A 84 -1.49 -6.33 8.47
C ARG A 84 -0.74 -7.30 9.37
N SER A 85 0.53 -7.57 9.09
CA SER A 85 1.23 -8.73 9.63
C SER A 85 2.50 -8.43 10.43
N THR A 86 3.29 -7.44 10.01
CA THR A 86 4.67 -7.28 10.48
C THR A 86 4.80 -6.11 11.45
N GLY A 87 4.46 -4.89 11.01
CA GLY A 87 4.58 -3.69 11.85
C GLY A 87 5.95 -3.54 12.53
N SER A 88 5.96 -3.05 13.77
CA SER A 88 7.17 -3.01 14.60
C SER A 88 7.39 -4.34 15.34
N PRO A 89 8.64 -4.73 15.68
CA PRO A 89 8.93 -5.99 16.37
C PRO A 89 8.22 -6.17 17.72
N LYS A 90 7.86 -5.06 18.39
CA LYS A 90 7.16 -5.07 19.68
C LYS A 90 5.66 -4.78 19.56
N SER A 91 5.14 -4.54 18.35
CA SER A 91 3.71 -4.33 18.16
C SER A 91 2.95 -5.63 18.07
N HIS A 92 1.66 -5.56 18.42
CA HIS A 92 0.70 -6.61 18.16
C HIS A 92 -0.47 -6.00 17.38
N ILE A 93 -0.59 -6.35 16.11
CA ILE A 93 -1.65 -5.85 15.23
C ILE A 93 -2.85 -6.78 15.39
N THR A 94 -3.98 -6.22 15.83
CA THR A 94 -5.24 -6.96 15.97
C THR A 94 -6.12 -6.78 14.74
N LYS A 95 -6.09 -5.59 14.12
CA LYS A 95 -6.87 -5.27 12.94
C LYS A 95 -6.16 -4.19 12.14
N ALA A 96 -6.25 -4.28 10.82
CA ALA A 96 -5.86 -3.22 9.89
C ALA A 96 -7.05 -2.91 8.99
N GLU A 97 -7.51 -1.67 9.01
CA GLU A 97 -8.55 -1.16 8.13
C GLU A 97 -7.93 -0.27 7.06
N PHE A 98 -8.44 -0.39 5.84
CA PHE A 98 -8.05 0.43 4.69
C PHE A 98 -9.31 1.06 4.12
N LYS A 99 -9.29 2.38 3.89
CA LYS A 99 -10.43 3.19 3.47
C LYS A 99 -9.99 4.17 2.39
N ASN A 100 -10.97 4.75 1.70
CA ASN A 100 -10.75 5.84 0.74
C ASN A 100 -9.69 5.50 -0.33
N GLU A 101 -9.65 4.25 -0.80
CA GLU A 101 -8.79 3.88 -1.93
C GLU A 101 -9.26 4.62 -3.19
N LYS A 102 -8.40 5.45 -3.75
CA LYS A 102 -8.65 6.23 -4.97
C LYS A 102 -7.43 6.20 -5.87
N GLU A 103 -7.65 6.21 -7.17
CA GLU A 103 -6.59 6.47 -8.16
C GLU A 103 -6.29 7.98 -8.17
N VAL A 104 -5.01 8.33 -8.28
CA VAL A 104 -4.54 9.71 -8.25
C VAL A 104 -3.62 9.96 -9.43
N ASP A 105 -3.77 11.11 -10.09
CA ASP A 105 -2.91 11.48 -11.22
C ASP A 105 -1.50 11.92 -10.77
N SER A 106 -1.37 12.34 -9.51
CA SER A 106 -0.11 12.83 -8.94
C SER A 106 -0.04 12.59 -7.43
N LEU A 107 1.19 12.59 -6.90
CA LEU A 107 1.44 12.44 -5.46
C LEU A 107 1.18 13.76 -4.74
N GLU A 108 0.30 13.75 -3.73
CA GLU A 108 -0.02 14.91 -2.90
C GLU A 108 1.11 15.19 -1.87
N HIS A 109 1.94 14.18 -1.58
CA HIS A 109 3.05 14.28 -0.62
C HIS A 109 4.41 14.08 -1.31
N SER A 110 5.42 14.84 -0.88
CA SER A 110 6.79 14.73 -1.39
C SER A 110 7.64 13.68 -0.65
N SER A 111 7.22 13.24 0.53
CA SER A 111 7.94 12.26 1.35
C SER A 111 7.01 11.55 2.34
N PHE A 112 7.52 10.49 2.98
CA PHE A 112 6.82 9.83 4.09
C PHE A 112 7.10 10.51 5.43
N ASN A 113 6.09 11.15 6.02
CA ASN A 113 6.21 11.98 7.22
C ASN A 113 5.60 11.33 8.47
N VAL A 114 6.20 11.61 9.64
CA VAL A 114 5.65 11.21 10.94
C VAL A 114 5.01 12.44 11.58
N VAL A 115 3.69 12.42 11.72
CA VAL A 115 2.92 13.50 12.34
C VAL A 115 2.94 13.31 13.87
N LYS A 116 3.09 14.42 14.58
CA LYS A 116 3.17 14.43 16.05
C LYS A 116 1.83 14.09 16.68
#